data_AF-A0A2M7K5X4-F1
#
_entry.id   AF-A0A2M7K5X4-F1
#
_cell.length_a   1.000
_cell.length_b   1.000
_cell.length_c   1.000
_cell.angle_alpha   90.00
_cell.angle_beta   90.00
_cell.angle_gamma   90.00
#
_symmetry.space_group_name_H-M   'P 1'
#
loop_
_entity.id
_entity.type
_entity.pdbx_description
1 polymer ?
#
loop_
_entity_poly.entity_id
_entity_poly.type
_entity_poly.pdbx_seq_one_letter_code
_entity_poly.pdbx_strand_id
1 'polypeptide(L)'
;MLIHRYSVNQRSIQALLVDIKSNEIAVPEIQRPFVWNAIKVRDLIDSLYEGFPIGYLIAWHNPSVRLKDGTKAKGKKILIDGQQRVTALMTALLGEYIVDKDYRRVKIIIAFNPKERKFEVSNPAICKDKSWIADISKVLSPNVKVLELVNEYCENNEGSDQDEVFN
;
A
#
# COMPACT_ATOMS: atom_id res chain seq x y z
N MET A 1 -8.29 -38.71 3.74
CA MET A 1 -8.27 -37.48 2.91
C MET A 1 -7.66 -36.38 3.76
N LEU A 2 -6.46 -35.88 3.43
CA LEU A 2 -5.86 -34.76 4.17
C LEU A 2 -6.71 -33.52 3.90
N ILE A 3 -7.53 -33.12 4.88
CA ILE A 3 -8.23 -31.84 4.84
C ILE A 3 -7.14 -30.78 5.01
N HIS A 4 -6.85 -30.03 3.95
CA HIS A 4 -5.89 -28.93 4.00
C HIS A 4 -6.44 -27.85 4.94
N ARG A 5 -5.90 -27.78 6.16
CA ARG A 5 -6.42 -26.92 7.23
C ARG A 5 -6.08 -25.44 7.05
N TYR A 6 -5.03 -25.13 6.30
CA TYR A 6 -4.60 -23.78 5.94
C TYR A 6 -3.79 -23.85 4.64
N SER A 7 -3.70 -22.75 3.88
CA SER A 7 -2.83 -22.63 2.70
C SER A 7 -1.93 -21.39 2.82
N VAL A 8 -0.70 -21.52 2.35
CA VAL A 8 0.28 -20.43 2.30
C VAL A 8 0.53 -20.09 0.83
N ASN A 9 0.33 -18.82 0.46
CA ASN A 9 0.45 -18.37 -0.92
C ASN A 9 1.33 -17.12 -0.97
N GLN A 10 2.20 -17.02 -1.97
CA GLN A 10 2.86 -15.76 -2.31
C GLN A 10 1.92 -14.93 -3.18
N ARG A 11 1.77 -13.65 -2.87
CA ARG A 11 1.00 -12.68 -3.66
C ARG A 11 1.77 -11.37 -3.77
N SER A 12 1.65 -10.70 -4.90
CA SER A 12 2.17 -9.33 -5.03
C SER A 12 1.34 -8.37 -4.17
N ILE A 13 1.98 -7.26 -3.76
CA ILE A 13 1.31 -6.20 -3.01
C ILE A 13 0.18 -5.60 -3.84
N GLN A 14 0.39 -5.41 -5.14
CA GLN A 14 -0.65 -4.93 -6.06
C GLN A 14 -1.88 -5.84 -6.05
N ALA A 15 -1.71 -7.16 -6.16
CA ALA A 15 -2.83 -8.11 -6.14
C ALA A 15 -3.58 -8.06 -4.79
N LEU A 16 -2.85 -7.99 -3.68
CA LEU A 16 -3.44 -7.82 -2.34
C LEU A 16 -4.28 -6.53 -2.25
N LEU A 17 -3.74 -5.40 -2.71
CA LEU A 17 -4.45 -4.11 -2.67
C LEU A 17 -5.70 -4.14 -3.57
N VAL A 18 -5.63 -4.79 -4.74
CA VAL A 18 -6.81 -4.99 -5.60
C VAL A 18 -7.87 -5.86 -4.91
N ASP A 19 -7.48 -6.95 -4.26
CA ASP A 19 -8.42 -7.82 -3.52
C ASP A 19 -9.10 -7.06 -2.37
N ILE A 20 -8.38 -6.17 -1.69
CA ILE A 20 -8.95 -5.33 -0.63
C ILE A 20 -9.91 -4.30 -1.22
N LYS A 21 -9.48 -3.57 -2.27
CA LYS A 21 -10.28 -2.50 -2.88
C LYS A 21 -11.56 -3.01 -3.53
N SER A 22 -11.53 -4.25 -4.04
CA SER A 22 -12.70 -4.96 -4.58
C SER A 22 -13.59 -5.61 -3.51
N ASN A 23 -13.26 -5.46 -2.22
CA ASN A 23 -13.92 -6.13 -1.10
C ASN A 23 -13.88 -7.67 -1.16
N GLU A 24 -12.95 -8.27 -1.91
CA GLU A 24 -12.68 -9.72 -1.84
C GLU A 24 -12.04 -10.09 -0.50
N ILE A 25 -11.12 -9.25 0.00
CA ILE A 25 -10.56 -9.32 1.35
C ILE A 25 -11.13 -8.17 2.18
N ALA A 26 -11.96 -8.49 3.16
CA ALA A 26 -12.44 -7.53 4.13
C ALA A 26 -11.37 -7.28 5.20
N VAL A 27 -10.99 -6.01 5.37
CA VAL A 27 -10.20 -5.53 6.52
C VAL A 27 -11.20 -5.13 7.61
N PRO A 28 -11.18 -5.75 8.81
CA PRO A 28 -12.09 -5.38 9.89
C PRO A 28 -11.75 -4.00 10.49
N GLU A 29 -12.09 -2.92 9.78
CA GLU A 29 -11.79 -1.54 10.19
C GLU A 29 -12.48 -1.11 11.50
N ILE A 30 -13.61 -1.75 11.84
CA ILE A 30 -14.50 -1.29 12.93
C ILE A 30 -13.98 -1.60 14.34
N GLN A 31 -13.05 -2.53 14.54
CA GLN A 31 -12.69 -2.98 15.90
C GLN A 31 -11.31 -2.61 16.41
N ARG A 32 -10.39 -2.08 15.59
CA ARG A 32 -9.12 -1.56 16.09
C ARG A 32 -8.69 -0.33 15.28
N PRO A 33 -8.50 0.83 15.92
CA PRO A 33 -8.02 1.99 15.21
C PRO A 33 -6.57 1.79 14.71
N PHE A 34 -6.16 2.58 13.74
CA PHE A 34 -4.78 2.58 13.26
C PHE A 34 -3.86 3.24 14.28
N VAL A 35 -2.87 2.49 14.78
CA VAL A 35 -1.97 2.93 15.87
C VAL A 35 -0.55 3.22 15.42
N TRP A 36 -0.20 2.88 14.17
CA TRP A 36 1.11 3.23 13.62
C TRP A 36 1.19 4.73 13.34
N ASN A 37 2.34 5.32 13.66
CA ASN A 37 2.64 6.70 13.27
C ASN A 37 3.18 6.73 11.83
N ALA A 38 3.31 7.93 11.26
CA ALA A 38 3.79 8.11 9.90
C ALA A 38 5.20 7.54 9.67
N ILE A 39 6.06 7.57 10.70
CA ILE A 39 7.42 7.00 10.62
C ILE A 39 7.35 5.48 10.39
N LYS A 40 6.53 4.73 11.14
CA LYS A 40 6.37 3.28 10.91
C LYS A 40 5.80 2.94 9.53
N VAL A 41 4.95 3.81 8.99
CA VAL A 41 4.45 3.66 7.61
C VAL A 41 5.59 3.85 6.62
N ARG A 42 6.39 4.90 6.78
CA ARG A 42 7.60 5.15 5.98
C ARG A 42 8.56 3.95 6.07
N ASP A 43 8.87 3.47 7.27
CA ASP A 43 9.80 2.35 7.49
C ASP A 43 9.32 1.05 6.80
N LEU A 44 8.00 0.83 6.72
CA LEU A 44 7.43 -0.29 5.95
C LEU A 44 7.67 -0.12 4.45
N ILE A 45 7.52 1.10 3.92
CA ILE A 45 7.79 1.38 2.50
C ILE A 45 9.29 1.24 2.21
N ASP A 46 10.16 1.79 3.07
CA ASP A 46 11.62 1.58 3.00
C ASP A 46 11.96 0.09 2.95
N SER A 47 11.38 -0.70 3.86
CA SER A 47 11.63 -2.15 3.92
C SER A 47 11.21 -2.87 2.64
N LEU A 48 10.09 -2.45 2.03
CA LEU A 48 9.63 -3.01 0.77
C LEU A 48 10.53 -2.65 -0.40
N TYR A 49 11.00 -1.40 -0.43
CA TYR A 49 11.90 -0.90 -1.46
C TYR A 49 13.26 -1.64 -1.44
N GLU A 50 13.80 -1.88 -0.25
CA GLU A 50 15.05 -2.63 -0.05
C GLU A 50 14.88 -4.16 -0.20
N GLY A 51 13.65 -4.65 -0.42
CA GLY A 51 13.37 -6.08 -0.58
C GLY A 51 13.42 -6.88 0.72
N PHE A 52 13.33 -6.23 1.88
CA PHE A 52 13.28 -6.92 3.17
C PHE A 52 11.94 -7.65 3.39
N PRO A 53 11.95 -8.80 4.08
CA PRO A 53 10.73 -9.52 4.39
C PRO A 53 9.86 -8.76 5.39
N ILE A 54 8.61 -8.47 5.03
CA ILE A 54 7.65 -7.75 5.88
C ILE A 54 6.66 -8.67 6.63
N GLY A 55 6.94 -9.98 6.65
CA GLY A 55 6.16 -11.01 7.34
C GLY A 55 4.92 -11.51 6.58
N TYR A 56 4.08 -12.31 7.27
CA TYR A 56 2.89 -12.93 6.69
C TYR A 56 1.62 -12.14 6.98
N LEU A 57 0.62 -12.26 6.11
CA LEU A 57 -0.75 -11.86 6.39
C LEU A 57 -1.59 -13.11 6.61
N ILE A 58 -2.48 -13.09 7.60
CA ILE A 58 -3.36 -14.22 7.89
C ILE A 58 -4.77 -13.79 7.54
N ALA A 59 -5.41 -14.53 6.62
CA ALA A 59 -6.80 -14.33 6.25
C ALA A 59 -7.60 -15.60 6.50
N TRP A 60 -8.81 -15.44 7.01
CA TRP A 60 -9.79 -16.49 7.13
C TRP A 60 -10.73 -16.45 5.93
N HIS A 61 -10.93 -17.59 5.27
CA HIS A 61 -11.81 -17.71 4.12
C HIS A 61 -13.05 -18.51 4.50
N ASN A 62 -14.23 -17.88 4.40
CA ASN A 62 -15.48 -18.59 4.58
C ASN A 62 -15.71 -19.61 3.45
N PRO A 63 -16.28 -20.78 3.74
CA PRO A 63 -16.62 -21.73 2.68
C PRO A 63 -17.68 -21.14 1.74
N SER A 64 -17.52 -21.39 0.44
CA SER A 64 -18.51 -20.98 -0.56
C SER A 64 -19.80 -21.80 -0.40
N VAL A 65 -20.94 -21.12 -0.34
CA VAL A 65 -22.25 -21.75 -0.17
C VAL A 65 -22.91 -21.94 -1.54
N ARG A 66 -23.52 -23.10 -1.77
CA ARG A 66 -24.29 -23.35 -2.99
C ARG A 66 -25.70 -22.75 -2.83
N LEU A 67 -26.09 -21.92 -3.77
CA LEU A 67 -27.40 -21.26 -3.81
C LEU A 67 -28.44 -22.19 -4.44
N LYS A 68 -29.73 -21.88 -4.20
CA LYS A 68 -30.86 -22.69 -4.68
C LYS A 68 -30.99 -22.72 -6.21
N ASP A 69 -30.43 -21.72 -6.88
CA ASP A 69 -30.35 -21.63 -8.35
C ASP A 69 -29.17 -22.42 -8.95
N GLY A 70 -28.41 -23.14 -8.12
CA GLY A 70 -27.27 -23.95 -8.55
C GLY A 70 -25.94 -23.20 -8.60
N THR A 71 -25.94 -21.88 -8.48
CA THR A 71 -24.72 -21.05 -8.43
C THR A 71 -24.02 -21.16 -7.08
N LYS A 72 -22.75 -20.74 -6.99
CA LYS A 72 -21.99 -20.72 -5.73
C LYS A 72 -21.73 -19.28 -5.30
N ALA A 73 -22.19 -18.91 -4.11
CA ALA A 73 -21.79 -17.68 -3.45
C ALA A 73 -20.34 -17.85 -2.97
N LYS A 74 -19.40 -17.04 -3.52
CA LYS A 74 -17.99 -17.04 -3.10
C LYS A 74 -17.93 -16.55 -1.66
N GLY A 75 -17.27 -17.32 -0.79
CA GLY A 75 -17.03 -16.90 0.58
C GLY A 75 -16.17 -15.63 0.63
N LYS A 76 -16.42 -14.76 1.61
CA LYS A 76 -15.56 -13.58 1.86
C LYS A 76 -14.29 -14.01 2.57
N LYS A 77 -13.16 -13.40 2.20
CA LYS A 77 -11.92 -13.47 2.99
C LYS A 77 -11.90 -12.34 4.01
N ILE A 78 -11.49 -12.63 5.23
CA ILE A 78 -11.40 -11.65 6.31
C ILE A 78 -9.95 -11.62 6.81
N LEU A 79 -9.35 -10.44 6.85
CA LEU A 79 -7.99 -10.26 7.36
C LEU A 79 -7.98 -10.39 8.89
N ILE A 80 -7.30 -11.42 9.39
CA ILE A 80 -7.16 -11.75 10.81
C ILE A 80 -5.91 -11.12 11.41
N ASP A 81 -4.80 -11.14 10.66
CA ASP A 81 -3.52 -10.55 11.07
C ASP A 81 -2.92 -9.65 9.97
N GLY A 82 -2.11 -8.68 10.40
CA GLY A 82 -1.42 -7.76 9.50
C GLY A 82 -2.24 -6.54 9.09
N GLN A 83 -3.33 -6.27 9.81
CA GLN A 83 -4.21 -5.11 9.60
C GLN A 83 -3.43 -3.79 9.53
N GLN A 84 -2.52 -3.51 10.48
CA GLN A 84 -1.73 -2.27 10.48
C GLN A 84 -0.83 -2.17 9.24
N ARG A 85 -0.22 -3.27 8.78
CA ARG A 85 0.60 -3.28 7.55
C ARG A 85 -0.25 -3.01 6.32
N VAL A 86 -1.40 -3.66 6.22
CA VAL A 86 -2.33 -3.45 5.10
C VAL A 86 -2.85 -2.01 5.07
N THR A 87 -3.29 -1.47 6.20
CA THR A 87 -3.75 -0.07 6.29
C THR A 87 -2.64 0.93 5.98
N ALA A 88 -1.39 0.65 6.39
CA ALA A 88 -0.22 1.45 6.03
C ALA A 88 0.01 1.48 4.51
N LEU A 89 -0.13 0.34 3.83
CA LEU A 89 -0.03 0.26 2.37
C LEU A 89 -1.17 1.00 1.67
N MET A 90 -2.39 0.92 2.19
CA MET A 90 -3.55 1.65 1.64
C MET A 90 -3.34 3.17 1.71
N THR A 91 -2.91 3.72 2.84
CA THR A 91 -2.65 5.17 2.93
C THR A 91 -1.44 5.58 2.08
N ALA A 92 -0.35 4.82 2.09
CA ALA A 92 0.90 5.23 1.45
C ALA A 92 0.89 5.04 -0.08
N LEU A 93 0.31 3.94 -0.57
CA LEU A 93 0.37 3.58 -1.99
C LEU A 93 -0.91 3.92 -2.76
N LEU A 94 -2.07 3.88 -2.10
CA LEU A 94 -3.36 4.22 -2.72
C LEU A 94 -3.83 5.64 -2.36
N GLY A 95 -3.17 6.30 -1.40
CA GLY A 95 -3.58 7.62 -0.93
C GLY A 95 -4.96 7.57 -0.26
N GLU A 96 -5.30 6.49 0.43
CA GLU A 96 -6.58 6.38 1.14
C GLU A 96 -6.54 7.08 2.50
N TYR A 97 -7.70 7.58 2.95
CA TYR A 97 -7.85 8.11 4.30
C TYR A 97 -8.05 6.95 5.27
N ILE A 98 -7.43 7.05 6.43
CA ILE A 98 -7.51 6.04 7.50
C ILE A 98 -8.03 6.69 8.80
N VAL A 99 -8.51 5.85 9.71
CA VAL A 99 -8.96 6.29 11.04
C VAL A 99 -7.89 5.95 12.06
N ASP A 100 -7.30 6.97 12.68
CA ASP A 100 -6.26 6.79 13.70
C ASP A 100 -6.84 6.40 15.07
N LYS A 101 -5.95 6.17 16.05
CA LYS A 101 -6.28 5.87 17.45
C LYS A 101 -7.15 6.91 18.15
N ASP A 102 -7.16 8.14 17.65
CA ASP A 102 -7.96 9.23 18.17
C ASP A 102 -9.27 9.37 17.38
N TYR A 103 -9.62 8.37 16.56
CA TYR A 103 -10.78 8.32 15.67
C TYR A 103 -10.83 9.46 14.64
N ARG A 104 -9.67 10.02 14.30
CA ARG A 104 -9.57 11.07 13.30
C ARG A 104 -9.33 10.46 11.93
N ARG A 105 -10.00 11.03 10.93
CA ARG A 105 -9.76 10.72 9.53
C ARG A 105 -8.49 11.45 9.08
N VAL A 106 -7.41 10.70 8.94
CA VAL A 106 -6.09 11.21 8.55
C VAL A 106 -5.61 10.56 7.26
N LYS A 107 -4.66 11.20 6.59
CA LYS A 107 -3.93 10.61 5.46
C LYS A 107 -2.45 10.74 5.77
N ILE A 108 -1.73 9.62 5.77
CA ILE A 108 -0.27 9.60 5.86
C ILE A 108 0.26 9.56 4.44
N ILE A 109 1.06 10.57 4.11
CA ILE A 109 1.65 10.73 2.78
C ILE A 109 3.15 10.48 2.91
N ILE A 110 3.65 9.57 2.08
CA ILE A 110 5.07 9.25 2.00
C ILE A 110 5.63 9.90 0.74
N ALA A 111 6.76 10.57 0.89
CA ALA A 111 7.52 11.17 -0.18
C ALA A 111 8.73 10.29 -0.51
N PHE A 112 9.24 10.42 -1.74
CA PHE A 112 10.43 9.72 -2.22
C PHE A 112 11.39 10.71 -2.87
N ASN A 113 12.68 10.59 -2.58
CA ASN A 113 13.75 11.30 -3.26
C ASN A 113 14.45 10.34 -4.23
N PRO A 114 14.28 10.50 -5.55
CA PRO A 114 14.92 9.65 -6.54
C PRO A 114 16.46 9.67 -6.50
N LYS A 115 17.07 10.82 -6.22
CA LYS A 115 18.55 10.96 -6.18
C LYS A 115 19.16 10.25 -4.98
N GLU A 116 18.54 10.41 -3.81
CA GLU A 116 19.01 9.79 -2.56
C GLU A 116 18.45 8.37 -2.33
N ARG A 117 17.51 7.92 -3.18
CA ARG A 117 16.77 6.66 -3.05
C ARG A 117 16.18 6.47 -1.64
N LYS A 118 15.59 7.54 -1.11
CA LYS A 118 15.13 7.62 0.29
C LYS A 118 13.66 8.00 0.39
N PHE A 119 12.93 7.39 1.33
CA PHE A 119 11.59 7.83 1.68
C PHE A 119 11.57 8.69 2.95
N GLU A 120 10.62 9.62 2.99
CA GLU A 120 10.34 10.45 4.17
C GLU A 120 8.84 10.69 4.34
N VAL A 121 8.45 11.07 5.56
CA VAL A 121 7.08 11.52 5.80
C VAL A 121 6.91 12.91 5.18
N SER A 122 5.96 13.03 4.26
CA SER A 122 5.69 14.27 3.55
C SER A 122 5.31 15.40 4.50
N ASN A 123 5.90 16.57 4.29
CA ASN A 123 5.73 17.76 5.12
C ASN A 123 5.81 19.04 4.25
N PRO A 124 5.46 20.22 4.79
CA PRO A 124 5.44 21.46 3.99
C PRO A 124 6.78 21.86 3.36
N ALA A 125 7.92 21.45 3.91
CA ALA A 125 9.23 21.71 3.32
C ALA A 125 9.48 20.78 2.12
N ILE A 126 9.22 19.47 2.30
CA ILE A 126 9.30 18.46 1.23
C ILE A 126 8.37 18.82 0.07
N CYS A 127 7.14 19.28 0.33
CA CYS A 127 6.22 19.69 -0.72
C CYS A 127 6.70 20.86 -1.59
N LYS A 128 7.66 21.67 -1.09
CA LYS A 128 8.25 22.80 -1.82
C LYS A 128 9.59 22.45 -2.46
N ASP A 129 10.20 21.33 -2.06
CA ASP A 129 11.48 20.87 -2.54
C ASP A 129 11.28 19.98 -3.77
N LYS A 130 11.77 20.45 -4.92
CA LYS A 130 11.61 19.77 -6.21
C LYS A 130 12.44 18.49 -6.34
N SER A 131 13.40 18.26 -5.44
CA SER A 131 14.15 17.00 -5.39
C SER A 131 13.32 15.85 -4.81
N TRP A 132 12.12 16.14 -4.29
CA TRP A 132 11.22 15.15 -3.73
C TRP A 132 9.96 14.97 -4.57
N ILE A 133 9.59 13.71 -4.80
CA ILE A 133 8.24 13.32 -5.16
C ILE A 133 7.44 13.32 -3.85
N ALA A 134 6.70 14.39 -3.59
CA ALA A 134 6.05 14.63 -2.29
C ALA A 134 4.94 13.63 -1.91
N ASP A 135 4.45 12.83 -2.88
CA ASP A 135 3.39 11.84 -2.67
C ASP A 135 3.54 10.67 -3.66
N ILE A 136 4.07 9.55 -3.18
CA ILE A 136 4.30 8.35 -3.99
C ILE A 136 3.00 7.70 -4.48
N SER A 137 1.86 7.93 -3.82
CA SER A 137 0.57 7.36 -4.25
C SER A 137 0.11 7.94 -5.60
N LYS A 138 0.57 9.15 -5.93
CA LYS A 138 0.31 9.75 -7.24
C LYS A 138 1.04 9.01 -8.34
N VAL A 139 2.31 8.64 -8.11
CA VAL A 139 3.13 7.91 -9.09
C VAL A 139 2.54 6.54 -9.40
N LEU A 140 1.98 5.88 -8.39
CA LEU A 140 1.41 4.53 -8.49
C LEU A 140 -0.04 4.53 -9.01
N SER A 141 -0.59 5.69 -9.34
CA SER A 141 -1.93 5.81 -9.91
C SER A 141 -1.98 5.21 -11.31
N PRO A 142 -3.05 4.46 -11.66
CA PRO A 142 -3.17 3.81 -12.98
C PRO A 142 -3.18 4.79 -14.17
N ASN A 143 -3.44 6.07 -13.92
CA ASN A 143 -3.51 7.11 -14.96
C ASN A 143 -2.22 7.94 -15.06
N VAL A 144 -1.18 7.63 -14.26
CA VAL A 144 0.07 8.38 -14.34
C VAL A 144 0.88 7.92 -15.54
N LYS A 145 1.37 8.90 -16.29
CA LYS A 145 2.36 8.70 -17.33
C LYS A 145 3.74 8.86 -16.71
N VAL A 146 4.32 7.73 -16.29
CA VAL A 146 5.59 7.70 -15.57
C VAL A 146 6.69 8.45 -16.32
N LEU A 147 6.77 8.31 -17.64
CA LEU A 147 7.75 9.02 -18.46
C LEU A 147 7.61 10.55 -18.38
N GLU A 148 6.38 11.07 -18.36
CA GLU A 148 6.16 12.52 -18.21
C GLU A 148 6.61 12.99 -16.82
N LEU A 149 6.38 12.18 -15.77
CA LEU A 149 6.80 12.48 -14.41
C LEU A 149 8.32 12.45 -14.24
N VAL A 150 9.00 11.49 -14.88
CA VAL A 150 10.47 11.44 -14.88
C VAL A 150 11.05 12.64 -15.64
N ASN A 151 10.50 12.99 -16.80
CA ASN A 151 10.95 14.16 -17.56
C ASN A 151 10.77 15.45 -16.73
N GLU A 152 9.59 15.66 -16.13
CA GLU A 152 9.33 16.81 -15.26
C GLU A 152 10.30 16.87 -14.08
N TYR A 153 10.62 15.72 -13.48
CA TYR A 153 11.60 15.65 -12.41
C TYR A 153 13.01 16.05 -12.89
N CYS A 154 13.47 15.52 -14.02
CA CYS A 154 14.80 15.83 -14.58
C CYS A 154 14.93 17.29 -15.01
N GLU A 155 13.89 17.89 -15.61
CA GLU A 155 13.88 19.32 -15.98
C GLU A 155 14.02 20.24 -14.76
N ASN A 156 13.44 19.84 -13.63
CA ASN A 156 13.46 20.61 -12.39
C ASN A 156 14.72 20.36 -11.54
N ASN A 157 15.52 19.34 -11.87
CA ASN A 157 16.66 18.90 -11.09
C ASN A 157 17.87 18.67 -12.01
N GLU A 158 18.61 19.73 -12.31
CA GLU A 158 19.82 19.66 -13.13
C GLU A 158 20.79 18.57 -12.63
N GLY A 159 21.43 17.87 -13.58
CA GLY A 159 22.34 16.77 -13.32
C GLY A 159 21.69 15.44 -12.93
N SER A 160 20.36 15.31 -13.03
CA SER A 160 19.68 14.01 -12.88
C SER A 160 19.76 13.22 -14.18
N ASP A 161 20.23 11.98 -14.11
CA ASP A 161 20.16 11.05 -15.24
C ASP A 161 18.77 10.40 -15.33
N GLN A 162 18.21 10.36 -16.54
CA GLN A 162 16.86 9.87 -16.77
C GLN A 162 16.74 8.36 -16.50
N ASP A 163 17.78 7.58 -16.81
CA ASP A 163 17.80 6.14 -16.59
C ASP A 163 17.98 5.84 -15.09
N GLU A 164 18.75 6.64 -14.36
CA GLU A 164 18.88 6.51 -12.90
C GLU A 164 17.58 6.82 -12.14
N VAL A 165 16.78 7.79 -12.63
CA VAL A 165 15.50 8.15 -11.99
C VAL A 165 14.39 7.16 -12.34
N PHE A 166 14.44 6.54 -13.51
CA PHE A 166 13.43 5.59 -13.97
C PHE A 166 13.58 4.18 -13.37
N ASN A 167 14.80 3.76 -12.97
CA ASN A 167 15.12 2.40 -12.51
C ASN A 167 15.17 2.23 -10.97
#